data_AF-A0A965UM95-F1
#
_entry.id   AF-A0A965UM95-F1
#
_cell.length_a   1.000
_cell.length_b   1.000
_cell.length_c   1.000
_cell.angle_alpha   90.00
_cell.angle_beta   90.00
_cell.angle_gamma   90.00
#
_symmetry.space_group_name_H-M   'P 1'
#
loop_
_entity.id
_entity.type
_entity.pdbx_description
1 polymer ?
#
loop_
_entity_poly.entity_id
_entity_poly.type
_entity_poly.pdbx_seq_one_letter_code
_entity_poly.pdbx_strand_id
1 'polypeptide(L)' 'MSAYQEIGPTALPRWRVYTLARELQFRAGRAAELATEGPGCDVIKAQAEIDAIRAILGADQ' A
#
# COMPACT_ATOMS: atom_id res chain seq x y z
N MET A 1 7.39 20.70 -22.76
CA MET A 1 6.65 21.33 -21.64
C MET A 1 6.29 20.21 -20.67
N SER A 2 6.91 20.19 -19.49
CA SER A 2 6.92 19.02 -18.61
C SER A 2 5.87 19.18 -17.50
N ALA A 3 4.93 18.25 -17.43
CA ALA A 3 3.77 18.22 -16.52
C ALA A 3 4.13 17.98 -15.03
N TYR A 4 5.15 18.65 -14.51
CA TYR A 4 5.60 18.51 -13.11
C TYR A 4 5.15 19.66 -12.20
N GLN A 5 4.32 20.57 -12.69
CA GLN A 5 4.13 21.87 -12.07
C GLN A 5 2.80 22.02 -11.33
N GLU A 6 2.28 20.96 -10.69
CA GLU A 6 1.11 21.05 -9.80
C GLU A 6 1.17 20.10 -8.60
N ILE A 7 2.37 19.83 -8.07
CA ILE A 7 2.46 19.26 -6.73
C ILE A 7 3.25 20.25 -5.88
N GLY A 8 2.53 20.93 -4.98
CA GLY A 8 3.11 21.92 -4.08
C GLY A 8 4.27 21.35 -3.26
N PRO A 9 5.04 22.20 -2.57
CA PRO A 9 6.29 21.84 -1.88
C PRO A 9 6.16 20.76 -0.79
N THR A 10 4.94 20.34 -0.48
CA THR A 10 4.60 19.33 0.53
C THR A 10 4.40 17.93 -0.03
N ALA A 11 4.37 17.76 -1.35
CA ALA A 11 4.07 16.46 -1.94
C ALA A 11 5.30 15.57 -2.12
N LEU A 12 5.11 14.27 -1.88
CA LEU A 12 6.15 13.28 -2.05
C LEU A 12 6.68 13.27 -3.49
N PRO A 13 7.99 13.02 -3.68
CA PRO A 13 8.54 12.80 -5.01
C PRO A 13 7.79 11.71 -5.78
N ARG A 14 7.59 11.92 -7.09
CA ARG A 14 6.82 11.01 -7.96
C ARG A 14 7.27 9.54 -7.88
N TRP A 15 8.58 9.29 -7.80
CA TRP A 15 9.11 7.92 -7.66
C TRP A 15 8.66 7.26 -6.36
N ARG A 16 8.58 8.02 -5.27
CA ARG A 16 8.17 7.53 -3.95
C ARG A 16 6.68 7.21 -3.94
N VAL A 17 5.87 8.04 -4.59
CA VAL A 17 4.44 7.74 -4.81
C VAL A 17 4.26 6.41 -5.54
N TYR A 18 5.05 6.16 -6.60
CA TYR A 18 4.98 4.88 -7.32
C TYR A 18 5.42 3.68 -6.48
N THR A 19 6.49 3.83 -5.70
CA THR A 19 6.95 2.77 -4.80
C THR A 19 5.88 2.43 -3.76
N LEU A 20 5.29 3.44 -3.12
CA LEU A 20 4.22 3.26 -2.13
C LEU A 20 2.99 2.60 -2.76
N ALA A 21 2.55 3.06 -3.94
CA ALA A 21 1.41 2.47 -4.63
C ALA A 21 1.62 0.99 -4.97
N ARG A 22 2.82 0.60 -5.43
CA ARG A 22 3.14 -0.81 -5.70
C ARG A 22 3.13 -1.67 -4.45
N GLU A 23 3.73 -1.16 -3.36
CA GLU A 23 3.77 -1.88 -2.08
C GLU A 23 2.36 -2.10 -1.51
N LEU A 24 1.52 -1.06 -1.55
CA LEU A 24 0.12 -1.14 -1.12
C LEU A 24 -0.67 -2.16 -1.95
N GLN A 25 -0.50 -2.14 -3.27
CA GLN A 25 -1.16 -3.10 -4.17
C GLN A 25 -0.75 -4.54 -3.85
N PHE A 26 0.54 -4.79 -3.65
CA PHE A 26 1.06 -6.12 -3.33
C PHE A 26 0.47 -6.65 -2.02
N ARG A 27 0.49 -5.84 -0.96
CA ARG A 27 -0.04 -6.23 0.36
C ARG A 27 -1.55 -6.45 0.33
N ALA A 28 -2.29 -5.59 -0.37
CA ALA A 28 -3.74 -5.73 -0.48
C ALA A 28 -4.12 -7.02 -1.22
N GLY A 29 -3.40 -7.37 -2.29
CA GLY A 29 -3.59 -8.63 -3.01
C GLY A 29 -3.35 -9.84 -2.10
N ARG A 30 -2.23 -9.85 -1.36
CA ARG A 30 -1.91 -10.92 -0.42
C ARG A 30 -2.92 -11.04 0.72
N ALA A 31 -3.38 -9.92 1.26
CA ALA A 31 -4.42 -9.93 2.29
C ALA A 31 -5.73 -10.55 1.77
N ALA A 32 -6.13 -10.24 0.53
CA ALA A 32 -7.31 -10.83 -0.10
C ALA A 32 -7.16 -12.33 -0.34
N GLU A 33 -5.99 -12.79 -0.81
CA GLU A 33 -5.69 -14.23 -0.96
C GLU A 33 -5.80 -14.97 0.38
N LEU A 34 -5.24 -14.42 1.45
CA LEU A 34 -5.25 -15.01 2.80
C LEU A 34 -6.63 -14.98 3.46
N ALA A 35 -7.48 -14.00 3.10
CA ALA A 35 -8.83 -13.86 3.64
C ALA A 35 -9.88 -14.68 2.87
N THR A 36 -9.57 -15.14 1.66
CA THR A 36 -10.50 -15.93 0.85
C THR A 36 -10.61 -17.35 1.40
N GLU A 37 -11.84 -17.87 1.53
CA GLU A 37 -12.08 -19.25 1.99
C GLU A 37 -11.41 -20.26 1.04
N GLY A 38 -10.48 -21.05 1.57
CA GLY A 38 -9.75 -22.03 0.78
C GLY A 38 -8.54 -22.63 1.49
N PRO A 39 -7.85 -23.60 0.84
CA PRO A 39 -6.61 -24.16 1.36
C PRO A 39 -5.53 -23.06 1.42
N GLY A 40 -5.03 -22.77 2.63
CA GLY A 40 -4.05 -21.69 2.83
C GLY A 40 -4.65 -20.37 3.31
N CYS A 41 -5.96 -20.30 3.57
CA CYS A 41 -6.55 -19.17 4.27
C CYS A 41 -5.92 -19.01 5.66
N ASP A 42 -5.63 -17.77 6.03
CA ASP A 42 -5.01 -17.43 7.30
C ASP A 42 -5.38 -15.98 7.64
N VAL A 43 -6.49 -15.83 8.35
CA VAL A 43 -7.05 -14.52 8.72
C VAL A 43 -6.08 -13.72 9.60
N ILE A 44 -5.26 -14.39 10.41
CA ILE A 44 -4.24 -13.71 11.25
C ILE A 44 -3.18 -13.09 10.36
N LYS A 45 -2.68 -13.82 9.35
CA LYS A 45 -1.74 -13.25 8.38
C LYS A 45 -2.40 -12.18 7.49
N ALA A 46 -3.66 -12.35 7.11
CA ALA A 46 -4.40 -11.32 6.37
C ALA A 46 -4.47 -10.01 7.18
N GLN A 47 -4.78 -10.10 8.48
CA GLN A 47 -4.80 -8.96 9.37
C GLN A 47 -3.41 -8.30 9.51
N ALA A 48 -2.34 -9.10 9.57
CA ALA A 48 -0.97 -8.57 9.60
C ALA A 48 -0.62 -7.76 8.34
N GLU A 49 -1.06 -8.20 7.15
CA GLU A 49 -0.87 -7.42 5.91
C GLU A 49 -1.69 -6.11 5.92
N ILE A 50 -2.91 -6.13 6.49
CA ILE A 50 -3.74 -4.93 6.67
C ILE A 50 -3.07 -3.94 7.63
N ASP A 51 -2.49 -4.42 8.73
CA ASP A 51 -1.81 -3.55 9.70
C ASP A 51 -0.52 -2.95 9.11
N ALA A 52 0.19 -3.68 8.25
CA ALA A 52 1.30 -3.11 7.48
C ALA A 52 0.84 -2.02 6.50
N ILE A 53 -0.30 -2.20 5.83
CA ILE A 53 -0.92 -1.16 4.99
C ILE A 53 -1.26 0.08 5.83
N ARG A 54 -1.88 -0.10 7.01
CA ARG A 54 -2.20 1.01 7.93
C ARG A 54 -0.94 1.75 8.38
N ALA A 55 0.13 1.03 8.67
CA ALA A 55 1.41 1.63 9.03
C ALA A 55 1.98 2.48 7.89
N ILE A 56 1.90 2.01 6.64
CA ILE A 56 2.34 2.79 5.47
C ILE A 56 1.51 4.07 5.31
N LEU A 57 0.18 3.97 5.42
CA LEU A 57 -0.73 5.11 5.27
C LEU A 57 -0.67 6.09 6.45
N GLY A 58 -0.33 5.60 7.65
CA GLY A 58 -0.22 6.39 8.88
C GLY A 58 1.17 6.99 9.12
N ALA A 59 2.21 6.50 8.44
CA ALA A 59 3.59 6.98 8.61
C ALA A 59 3.87 8.35 7.95
N ASP A 60 2.96 8.83 7.10
CA ASP A 60 3.06 10.12 6.41
C ASP A 60 2.11 11.21 7.02
N GLN A 61 1.61 11.02 8.25
CA GLN A 61 0.87 12.04 9.04
C GLN A 61 1.79 12.87 9.94
#